data_AF-A0A7C8MLK4-F1
#
_entry.id   AF-A0A7C8MLK4-F1
#
_cell.length_a   1.000
_cell.length_b   1.000
_cell.length_c   1.000
_cell.angle_alpha   90.00
_cell.angle_beta   90.00
_cell.angle_gamma   90.00
#
_symmetry.space_group_name_H-M   'P 1'
#
loop_
_entity.id
_entity.type
_entity.pdbx_description
1 polymer ?
#
loop_
_entity_poly.entity_id
_entity_poly.type
_entity_poly.pdbx_seq_one_letter_code
_entity_poly.pdbx_strand_id
1 'polypeptide(L)'
;MSATRPLCVTCNTVEGKYKCPRCDAQTCCLDCSREHRDNHPAIEEKPKSSYVAAVAQPSLPDQQHPAKLSDIADAPEYKALLQRYPDMEKYLWHIATATDPPKPGQGGNVARKANQPWTQEVGMTNAVQLVQSIKASPGDVRDAIREFSDLVSIFKTRIQARDEQLRRQRAEEDLQIINSLLRKEKS
;
A
#
# COMPACT_ATOMS: atom_id res chain seq x y z
N MET A 1 35.82 -16.13 11.36
CA MET A 1 34.57 -16.37 12.11
C MET A 1 33.68 -17.24 11.23
N SER A 2 33.79 -18.56 11.35
CA SER A 2 33.03 -19.51 10.53
C SER A 2 31.56 -19.50 10.96
N ALA A 3 30.65 -19.14 10.06
CA ALA A 3 29.22 -19.12 10.34
C ALA A 3 28.70 -20.57 10.42
N THR A 4 28.54 -21.10 11.63
CA THR A 4 27.94 -22.42 11.86
C THR A 4 26.49 -22.39 11.39
N ARG A 5 26.17 -23.16 10.34
CA ARG A 5 24.79 -23.30 9.88
C ARG A 5 24.01 -24.12 10.92
N PRO A 6 22.81 -23.69 11.33
CA PRO A 6 22.02 -24.44 12.30
C PRO A 6 21.57 -25.78 11.70
N LEU A 7 21.39 -26.76 12.58
CA LEU A 7 20.93 -28.10 12.23
C LEU A 7 19.47 -28.09 11.75
N CYS A 8 19.12 -29.09 10.96
CA CYS A 8 17.76 -29.29 10.47
C CYS A 8 16.76 -29.40 11.63
N VAL A 9 15.72 -28.55 11.66
CA VAL A 9 14.71 -28.58 12.73
C VAL A 9 13.85 -29.85 12.74
N THR A 10 13.79 -30.58 11.63
CA THR A 10 12.94 -31.78 11.50
C THR A 10 13.66 -33.06 11.94
N CYS A 11 14.92 -33.24 11.52
CA CYS A 11 15.67 -34.47 11.78
C CYS A 11 16.90 -34.27 12.67
N ASN A 12 17.32 -33.03 12.90
CA ASN A 12 18.45 -32.62 13.74
C ASN A 12 19.80 -33.32 13.45
N THR A 13 19.95 -33.94 12.28
CA THR A 13 21.11 -34.77 11.93
C THR A 13 22.13 -34.07 11.03
N VAL A 14 21.68 -33.13 10.18
CA VAL A 14 22.51 -32.46 9.18
C VAL A 14 22.24 -30.96 9.22
N GLU A 15 23.24 -30.15 8.88
CA GLU A 15 23.07 -28.71 8.70
C GLU A 15 21.96 -28.37 7.69
N GLY A 16 21.22 -27.30 7.99
CA GLY A 16 20.10 -26.87 7.17
C GLY A 16 20.55 -26.24 5.85
N LYS A 17 19.97 -26.73 4.74
CA LYS A 17 20.20 -26.20 3.39
C LYS A 17 19.05 -25.30 2.92
N TYR A 18 17.84 -25.59 3.37
CA TYR A 18 16.61 -24.89 2.99
C TYR A 18 16.09 -24.06 4.16
N LYS A 19 15.44 -22.92 3.88
CA LYS A 19 14.83 -22.04 4.89
C LYS A 19 13.32 -22.00 4.73
N CYS A 20 12.59 -22.03 5.85
CA CYS A 20 11.14 -21.88 5.87
C CYS A 20 10.75 -20.39 5.74
N PRO A 21 9.85 -20.01 4.81
CA PRO A 21 9.41 -18.62 4.65
C PRO A 21 8.47 -18.12 5.77
N ARG A 22 8.07 -18.98 6.71
CA ARG A 22 7.12 -18.63 7.79
C ARG A 22 7.79 -18.39 9.15
N CYS A 23 8.94 -19.00 9.43
CA CYS A 23 9.59 -18.94 10.74
C CYS A 23 11.12 -18.99 10.67
N ASP A 24 11.72 -18.85 9.49
CA ASP A 24 13.16 -18.90 9.22
C ASP A 24 13.90 -20.17 9.69
N ALA A 25 13.15 -21.21 10.10
CA ALA A 25 13.69 -22.49 10.46
C ALA A 25 14.45 -23.14 9.29
N GLN A 26 15.57 -23.81 9.57
CA GLN A 26 16.38 -24.45 8.54
C GLN A 26 16.12 -25.96 8.48
N THR A 27 16.01 -26.50 7.26
CA THR A 27 15.80 -27.94 7.01
C THR A 27 16.86 -28.49 6.05
N CYS A 28 17.28 -29.74 6.24
CA CYS A 28 18.36 -30.34 5.43
C CYS A 28 17.92 -30.73 4.01
N CYS A 29 16.66 -31.15 3.84
CA CYS A 29 16.10 -31.58 2.56
C CYS A 29 14.67 -31.08 2.35
N LEU A 30 14.16 -31.27 1.13
CA LEU A 30 12.81 -30.87 0.75
C LEU A 30 11.74 -31.67 1.52
N ASP A 31 12.00 -32.93 1.86
CA ASP A 31 11.07 -33.75 2.65
C ASP A 31 10.95 -33.21 4.09
N CYS A 32 12.06 -32.84 4.72
CA CYS A 32 12.06 -32.16 6.02
C CYS A 32 11.38 -30.78 5.95
N SER A 33 11.50 -30.08 4.81
CA SER A 33 10.84 -28.78 4.58
C SER A 33 9.33 -28.91 4.44
N ARG A 34 8.85 -29.94 3.73
CA ARG A 34 7.42 -30.25 3.60
C ARG A 34 6.83 -30.66 4.93
N GLU A 35 7.47 -31.59 5.64
CA GLU A 35 7.05 -32.02 6.98
C GLU A 35 6.95 -30.85 7.95
N HIS A 36 7.97 -29.96 7.96
CA HIS A 36 7.94 -28.76 8.78
C HIS A 36 6.83 -27.76 8.38
N ARG A 37 6.53 -27.63 7.08
CA ARG A 37 5.48 -26.73 6.59
C ARG A 37 4.09 -27.25 6.92
N ASP A 38 3.91 -28.57 6.85
CA ASP A 38 2.63 -29.25 7.06
C ASP A 38 2.33 -29.41 8.56
N ASN A 39 3.35 -29.67 9.37
CA ASN A 39 3.29 -29.71 10.84
C ASN A 39 3.85 -28.43 11.48
N HIS A 40 3.64 -27.27 10.85
CA HIS A 40 4.13 -26.00 11.41
C HIS A 40 3.48 -25.78 12.78
N PRO A 41 4.25 -25.78 13.88
CA PRO A 41 3.65 -25.54 15.18
C PRO A 41 3.06 -24.13 15.19
N ALA A 42 1.83 -23.99 15.68
CA ALA A 42 1.23 -22.69 15.97
C ALA A 42 1.95 -22.10 17.18
N ILE A 43 3.18 -21.62 16.99
CA ILE A 43 3.91 -20.92 18.05
C ILE A 43 3.33 -19.52 18.15
N GLU A 44 2.50 -19.41 19.19
CA GLU A 44 2.17 -18.24 19.99
C GLU A 44 3.16 -17.07 19.83
N GLU A 45 2.58 -15.88 19.70
CA GLU A 45 3.24 -14.60 19.87
C GLU A 45 4.13 -14.64 21.13
N LYS A 46 5.39 -14.22 20.98
CA LYS A 46 6.37 -14.13 22.06
C LYS A 46 5.73 -13.61 23.37
N PRO A 47 5.84 -14.35 24.49
CA PRO A 47 5.35 -13.87 25.77
C PRO A 47 6.14 -12.64 26.23
N LYS A 48 5.39 -11.64 26.68
CA LYS A 48 5.86 -10.44 27.37
C LYS A 48 6.72 -10.85 28.58
N SER A 49 8.02 -10.57 28.51
CA SER A 49 8.89 -10.62 29.69
C SER A 49 8.63 -9.38 30.53
N SER A 50 7.88 -9.56 31.62
CA SER A 50 7.75 -8.59 32.71
C SER A 50 8.87 -8.82 33.73
N TYR A 51 9.73 -7.83 33.96
CA TYR A 51 9.99 -7.36 35.33
C TYR A 51 10.60 -5.94 35.37
N VAL A 52 9.86 -5.06 36.08
CA VAL A 52 10.21 -3.84 36.86
C VAL A 52 11.06 -2.71 36.27
N ALA A 53 10.46 -1.52 36.10
CA ALA A 53 10.36 -0.46 37.12
C ALA A 53 10.03 0.89 36.47
N ALA A 54 8.90 1.48 36.91
CA ALA A 54 8.46 2.87 36.82
C ALA A 54 9.28 3.88 35.97
N VAL A 55 8.70 4.30 34.84
CA VAL A 55 8.23 5.69 34.64
C VAL A 55 6.99 5.61 33.76
N ALA A 56 5.85 6.15 34.22
CA ALA A 56 4.64 6.26 33.42
C ALA A 56 4.90 7.17 32.22
N GLN A 57 5.18 6.59 31.05
CA GLN A 57 4.99 7.30 29.79
C GLN A 57 3.48 7.35 29.52
N PRO A 58 2.90 8.54 29.23
CA PRO A 58 1.55 8.60 28.71
C PRO A 58 1.51 7.79 27.43
N SER A 59 0.64 6.79 27.39
CA SER A 59 0.25 6.10 26.16
C SER A 59 -0.27 7.15 25.18
N LEU A 60 0.55 7.48 24.18
CA LEU A 60 0.12 8.22 23.01
C LEU A 60 -1.04 7.45 22.36
N PRO A 61 -2.15 8.11 22.02
CA PRO A 61 -3.24 7.47 21.32
C PRO A 61 -2.76 7.04 19.94
N ASP A 62 -3.02 5.77 19.61
CA ASP A 62 -3.10 5.15 18.29
C ASP A 62 -2.19 5.79 17.22
N GLN A 63 -1.08 5.12 16.89
CA GLN A 63 -0.34 5.41 15.66
C GLN A 63 -1.24 5.09 14.46
N GLN A 64 -2.12 6.02 14.13
CA GLN A 64 -2.95 5.95 12.96
C GLN A 64 -2.03 5.96 11.75
N HIS A 65 -1.97 4.82 11.06
CA HIS A 65 -1.19 4.68 9.84
C HIS A 65 -1.58 5.80 8.84
N PRO A 66 -0.62 6.35 8.08
CA PRO A 66 -0.92 7.39 7.11
C PRO A 66 -1.95 6.86 6.11
N ALA A 67 -3.04 7.61 5.94
CA ALA A 67 -4.10 7.25 5.02
C ALA A 67 -3.54 7.26 3.59
N LYS A 68 -3.71 6.15 2.87
CA LYS A 68 -3.21 5.98 1.50
C LYS A 68 -4.34 6.21 0.53
N LEU A 69 -4.01 6.69 -0.67
CA LEU A 69 -5.01 6.85 -1.74
C LEU A 69 -5.71 5.51 -2.09
N SER A 70 -5.03 4.38 -1.89
CA SER A 70 -5.59 3.04 -2.07
C SER A 70 -6.80 2.74 -1.19
N ASP A 71 -6.90 3.41 -0.03
CA ASP A 71 -7.99 3.23 0.93
C ASP A 71 -9.34 3.75 0.37
N ILE A 72 -9.32 4.47 -0.76
CA ILE A 72 -10.53 4.93 -1.47
C ILE A 72 -11.40 3.75 -1.93
N ALA A 73 -10.82 2.58 -2.21
CA ALA A 73 -11.56 1.40 -2.65
C ALA A 73 -12.47 0.84 -1.54
N ASP A 74 -12.09 1.05 -0.28
CA ASP A 74 -12.87 0.60 0.88
C ASP A 74 -13.95 1.61 1.29
N ALA A 75 -13.85 2.85 0.80
CA ALA A 75 -14.74 3.94 1.14
C ALA A 75 -16.20 3.65 0.71
N PRO A 76 -17.19 3.92 1.58
CA PRO A 76 -18.60 3.70 1.26
C PRO A 76 -19.04 4.53 0.05
N GLU A 77 -18.47 5.72 -0.15
CA GLU A 77 -18.76 6.57 -1.30
C GLU A 77 -18.34 5.91 -2.63
N TYR A 78 -17.20 5.20 -2.64
CA TYR A 78 -16.74 4.46 -3.83
C TYR A 78 -17.68 3.27 -4.12
N LYS A 79 -18.06 2.52 -3.09
CA LYS A 79 -19.01 1.40 -3.22
C LYS A 79 -20.38 1.88 -3.71
N ALA A 80 -20.88 3.00 -3.22
CA ALA A 80 -22.13 3.60 -3.69
C ALA A 80 -22.04 4.04 -5.17
N LEU A 81 -20.88 4.56 -5.58
CA LEU A 81 -20.64 4.95 -6.96
C LEU A 81 -20.67 3.74 -7.92
N LEU A 82 -20.07 2.61 -7.52
CA LEU A 82 -20.11 1.37 -8.30
C LEU A 82 -21.53 0.78 -8.41
N GLN A 83 -22.36 0.93 -7.38
CA GLN A 83 -23.76 0.51 -7.44
C GLN A 83 -24.58 1.36 -8.42
N ARG A 84 -24.27 2.65 -8.50
CA ARG A 84 -24.93 3.57 -9.44
C ARG A 84 -24.46 3.39 -10.88
N TYR A 85 -23.19 3.06 -11.06
CA TYR A 85 -22.54 2.90 -12.36
C TYR A 85 -21.80 1.54 -12.43
N PRO A 86 -22.50 0.43 -12.72
CA PRO A 86 -21.91 -0.90 -12.69
C PRO A 86 -20.81 -1.12 -13.76
N ASP A 87 -20.86 -0.37 -14.86
CA ASP A 87 -19.82 -0.42 -15.90
C ASP A 87 -18.63 0.52 -15.63
N MET A 88 -18.64 1.29 -14.53
CA MET A 88 -17.59 2.25 -14.18
C MET A 88 -16.19 1.63 -14.16
N GLU A 89 -16.05 0.45 -13.54
CA GLU A 89 -14.75 -0.24 -13.44
C GLU A 89 -14.17 -0.56 -14.82
N LYS A 90 -15.02 -0.93 -15.78
CA LYS A 90 -14.58 -1.21 -17.16
C LYS A 90 -14.01 0.04 -17.81
N TYR A 91 -14.64 1.21 -17.60
CA TYR A 91 -14.14 2.47 -18.14
C TYR A 91 -12.83 2.91 -17.48
N LEU A 92 -12.72 2.75 -16.16
CA LEU A 92 -11.46 3.03 -15.45
C LEU A 92 -10.33 2.13 -15.92
N TRP A 93 -10.61 0.84 -16.13
CA TRP A 93 -9.65 -0.10 -16.69
C TRP A 93 -9.25 0.27 -18.13
N HIS A 94 -10.20 0.73 -18.96
CA HIS A 94 -9.92 1.21 -20.32
C HIS A 94 -9.01 2.45 -20.32
N ILE A 95 -9.21 3.37 -19.37
CA ILE A 95 -8.36 4.55 -19.21
C ILE A 95 -6.96 4.15 -18.71
N ALA A 96 -6.88 3.23 -17.75
CA ALA A 96 -5.61 2.73 -17.24
C ALA A 96 -4.80 2.04 -18.34
N THR A 97 -5.42 1.15 -19.11
CA THR A 97 -4.76 0.44 -20.22
C THR A 97 -4.37 1.34 -21.39
N ALA A 98 -4.99 2.52 -21.54
CA ALA A 98 -4.54 3.52 -22.51
C ALA A 98 -3.16 4.11 -22.15
N THR A 99 -2.75 4.02 -20.89
CA THR A 99 -1.40 4.41 -20.44
C THR A 99 -0.36 3.32 -20.65
N ASP A 100 -0.77 2.07 -20.85
CA ASP A 100 0.12 0.93 -21.01
C ASP A 100 0.85 0.95 -22.36
N PRO A 101 2.02 0.29 -22.46
CA PRO A 101 2.68 0.07 -23.74
C PRO A 101 1.79 -0.75 -24.68
N PRO A 102 1.80 -0.44 -26.00
CA PRO A 102 1.07 -1.25 -26.97
C PRO A 102 1.58 -2.69 -26.91
N LYS A 103 0.65 -3.65 -26.83
CA LYS A 103 0.99 -5.08 -26.82
C LYS A 103 1.74 -5.44 -28.11
N PRO A 104 2.89 -6.12 -28.06
CA PRO A 104 3.58 -6.57 -29.25
C PRO A 104 2.65 -7.52 -30.02
N GLY A 105 2.27 -7.12 -31.25
CA GLY A 105 1.39 -7.91 -32.12
C GLY A 105 -0.07 -7.45 -32.19
N GLN A 106 -0.52 -6.49 -31.37
CA GLN A 106 -1.87 -5.90 -31.48
C GLN A 106 -1.83 -4.57 -32.24
N GLY A 107 -1.20 -4.59 -33.42
CA GLY A 107 -1.19 -3.49 -34.38
C GLY A 107 -2.50 -3.41 -35.16
N GLY A 108 -3.60 -3.10 -34.47
CA GLY A 108 -4.83 -2.71 -35.15
C GLY A 108 -4.65 -1.31 -35.75
N ASN A 109 -5.01 -1.14 -37.03
CA ASN A 109 -4.98 0.07 -37.85
C ASN A 109 -5.50 1.34 -37.14
N VAL A 110 -4.69 1.93 -36.25
CA VAL A 110 -4.78 3.34 -35.91
C VAL A 110 -3.55 3.99 -36.50
N ALA A 111 -3.75 4.69 -37.61
CA ALA A 111 -2.77 5.57 -38.21
C ALA A 111 -2.38 6.67 -37.22
N ARG A 112 -1.50 6.37 -36.27
CA ARG A 112 -0.89 7.32 -35.34
C ARG A 112 0.56 7.42 -35.72
N LYS A 113 0.95 8.58 -36.26
CA LYS A 113 2.34 9.07 -36.48
C LYS A 113 3.39 7.96 -36.29
N ALA A 114 3.62 7.19 -37.34
CA ALA A 114 4.23 5.86 -37.33
C ALA A 114 5.69 5.73 -36.80
N ASN A 115 6.28 6.77 -36.21
CA ASN A 115 7.70 6.79 -35.86
C ASN A 115 8.03 7.21 -34.42
N GLN A 116 7.05 7.44 -33.54
CA GLN A 116 7.37 7.70 -32.12
C GLN A 116 7.40 6.38 -31.32
N PRO A 117 8.54 6.03 -30.68
CA PRO A 117 8.57 4.93 -29.74
C PRO A 117 7.66 5.26 -28.57
N TRP A 118 7.00 4.24 -28.01
CA TRP A 118 6.17 4.42 -26.83
C TRP A 118 7.04 4.96 -25.67
N THR A 119 6.53 5.99 -25.00
CA THR A 119 7.06 6.52 -23.74
C THR A 119 5.92 6.71 -22.74
N GLN A 120 6.25 6.84 -21.45
CA GLN A 120 5.26 7.13 -20.41
C GLN A 120 4.47 8.41 -20.71
N GLU A 121 5.11 9.43 -21.30
CA GLU A 121 4.48 10.67 -21.72
C GLU A 121 3.46 10.47 -22.86
N VAL A 122 3.80 9.62 -23.83
CA VAL A 122 2.87 9.24 -24.92
C VAL A 122 1.68 8.47 -24.35
N GLY A 123 1.90 7.54 -23.42
CA GLY A 123 0.82 6.83 -22.71
C GLY A 123 -0.10 7.80 -21.94
N MET A 124 0.48 8.75 -21.21
CA MET A 124 -0.30 9.78 -20.50
C MET A 124 -1.10 10.65 -21.47
N THR A 125 -0.51 11.08 -22.58
CA THR A 125 -1.19 11.88 -23.61
C THR A 125 -2.38 11.13 -24.21
N ASN A 126 -2.21 9.83 -24.50
CA ASN A 126 -3.30 8.98 -25.00
C ASN A 126 -4.44 8.86 -23.99
N ALA A 127 -4.12 8.68 -22.70
CA ALA A 127 -5.13 8.62 -21.65
C ALA A 127 -5.87 9.95 -21.48
N VAL A 128 -5.18 11.09 -21.56
CA VAL A 128 -5.82 12.42 -21.52
C VAL A 128 -6.77 12.60 -22.70
N GLN A 129 -6.36 12.22 -23.91
CA GLN A 129 -7.22 12.28 -25.10
C GLN A 129 -8.45 11.38 -24.96
N LEU A 130 -8.29 10.19 -24.39
CA LEU A 130 -9.41 9.28 -24.12
C LEU A 130 -10.38 9.87 -23.08
N VAL A 131 -9.87 10.46 -22.00
CA VAL A 131 -10.71 11.14 -21.02
C VAL A 131 -11.45 12.33 -21.65
N GLN A 132 -10.79 13.08 -22.54
CA GLN A 132 -11.43 14.17 -23.27
C GLN A 132 -12.54 13.67 -24.22
N SER A 133 -12.34 12.55 -24.91
CA SER A 133 -13.37 11.97 -25.78
C SER A 133 -14.57 11.43 -24.98
N ILE A 134 -14.33 10.84 -23.81
CA ILE A 134 -15.39 10.42 -22.87
C ILE A 134 -16.17 11.65 -22.39
N LYS A 135 -15.47 12.75 -22.05
CA LYS A 135 -16.11 14.00 -21.59
C LYS A 135 -16.97 14.66 -22.69
N ALA A 136 -16.55 14.54 -23.94
CA ALA A 136 -17.30 15.07 -25.09
C ALA A 136 -18.53 14.21 -25.44
N SER A 137 -18.55 12.95 -25.02
CA SER A 137 -19.67 12.04 -25.27
C SER A 137 -20.78 12.25 -24.24
N PRO A 138 -22.05 12.43 -24.65
CA PRO A 138 -23.16 12.46 -23.70
C PRO A 138 -23.45 11.03 -23.18
N GLY A 139 -23.72 10.90 -21.88
CA GLY A 139 -24.17 9.65 -21.28
C GLY A 139 -23.63 9.40 -19.87
N ASP A 140 -24.07 8.30 -19.28
CA ASP A 140 -23.77 7.91 -17.89
C ASP A 140 -22.27 7.72 -17.64
N VAL A 141 -21.49 7.38 -18.67
CA VAL A 141 -20.03 7.21 -18.60
C VAL A 141 -19.33 8.51 -18.20
N ARG A 142 -19.76 9.63 -18.78
CA ARG A 142 -19.19 10.95 -18.47
C ARG A 142 -19.46 11.31 -17.00
N ASP A 143 -20.69 11.07 -16.56
CA ASP A 143 -21.11 11.44 -15.22
C ASP A 143 -20.46 10.52 -14.17
N ALA A 144 -20.31 9.22 -14.45
CA ALA A 144 -19.54 8.27 -13.64
C ALA A 144 -18.07 8.70 -13.47
N ILE A 145 -17.40 9.05 -14.57
CA ILE A 145 -15.99 9.48 -14.54
C ILE A 145 -15.83 10.84 -13.83
N ARG A 146 -16.79 11.76 -13.98
CA ARG A 146 -16.80 13.03 -13.25
C ARG A 146 -16.92 12.79 -11.74
N GLU A 147 -17.95 12.04 -11.33
CA GLU A 147 -18.19 11.75 -9.91
C GLU A 147 -17.01 10.98 -9.27
N PHE A 148 -16.39 10.04 -10.00
CA PHE A 148 -15.18 9.38 -9.53
C PHE A 148 -14.01 10.35 -9.36
N SER A 149 -13.79 11.25 -10.31
CA SER A 149 -12.75 12.29 -10.23
C SER A 149 -12.96 13.22 -9.04
N ASP A 150 -14.21 13.60 -8.76
CA ASP A 150 -14.57 14.43 -7.62
C ASP A 150 -14.31 13.68 -6.30
N LEU A 151 -14.69 12.41 -6.23
CA LEU A 151 -14.42 11.56 -5.07
C LEU A 151 -12.92 11.41 -4.80
N VAL A 152 -12.10 11.17 -5.83
CA VAL A 152 -10.64 11.11 -5.71
C VAL A 152 -10.07 12.43 -5.21
N SER A 153 -10.59 13.56 -5.68
CA SER A 153 -10.14 14.88 -5.27
C SER A 153 -10.47 15.15 -3.80
N ILE A 154 -11.70 14.86 -3.37
CA ILE A 154 -12.13 14.96 -1.98
C ILE A 154 -11.26 14.07 -1.08
N PHE A 155 -11.01 12.84 -1.51
CA PHE A 155 -10.20 11.89 -0.74
C PHE A 155 -8.76 12.38 -0.56
N LYS A 156 -8.14 12.90 -1.62
CA LYS A 156 -6.80 13.54 -1.55
C LYS A 156 -6.78 14.72 -0.59
N THR A 157 -7.78 15.60 -0.65
CA THR A 157 -7.88 16.74 0.27
C THR A 157 -8.02 16.27 1.72
N ARG A 158 -8.83 15.23 1.99
CA ARG A 158 -8.99 14.64 3.33
C ARG A 158 -7.67 14.07 3.85
N ILE A 159 -6.92 13.32 3.02
CA ILE A 159 -5.59 12.81 3.39
C ILE A 159 -4.65 13.96 3.72
N GLN A 160 -4.56 14.98 2.86
CA GLN A 160 -3.67 16.12 3.07
C GLN A 160 -4.01 16.91 4.34
N ALA A 161 -5.31 17.12 4.61
CA ALA A 161 -5.76 17.80 5.83
C ALA A 161 -5.40 16.99 7.09
N ARG A 162 -5.55 15.67 7.05
CA ARG A 162 -5.16 14.77 8.14
C ARG A 162 -3.65 14.79 8.37
N ASP A 163 -2.85 14.69 7.32
CA ASP A 163 -1.40 14.74 7.42
C ASP A 163 -0.91 16.07 7.98
N GLU A 164 -1.52 17.18 7.56
CA GLU A 164 -1.22 18.51 8.09
C GLU A 164 -1.61 18.63 9.57
N GLN A 165 -2.76 18.07 9.97
CA GLN A 165 -3.17 18.03 11.36
C GLN A 165 -2.19 17.24 12.23
N LEU A 166 -1.73 16.07 11.76
CA LEU A 166 -0.73 15.25 12.47
C LEU A 166 0.60 15.99 12.61
N ARG A 167 1.04 16.72 11.58
CA ARG A 167 2.26 17.55 11.67
C ARG A 167 2.11 18.65 12.70
N ARG A 168 0.95 19.32 12.74
CA ARG A 168 0.67 20.39 13.72
C ARG A 168 0.64 19.86 15.15
N GLN A 169 -0.03 18.73 15.39
CA GLN A 169 -0.09 18.09 16.71
C GLN A 169 1.31 17.78 17.24
N ARG A 170 2.17 17.18 16.39
CA ARG A 170 3.56 16.91 16.76
C ARG A 170 4.33 18.18 17.11
N ALA A 171 4.20 19.23 16.30
CA ALA A 171 4.86 20.50 16.57
C ALA A 171 4.38 21.15 17.89
N GLU A 172 3.10 21.02 18.22
CA GLU A 172 2.54 21.52 19.47
C GLU A 172 3.05 20.72 20.69
N GLU A 173 3.10 19.39 20.59
CA GLU A 173 3.69 18.52 21.60
C GLU A 173 5.16 18.87 21.84
N ASP A 174 5.94 19.06 20.77
CA ASP A 174 7.34 19.46 20.85
C ASP A 174 7.50 20.82 21.57
N LEU A 175 6.66 21.80 21.24
CA LEU A 175 6.64 23.11 21.92
C LEU A 175 6.29 23.00 23.40
N GLN A 176 5.33 22.13 23.75
CA GLN A 176 4.95 21.89 25.15
C GLN A 176 6.11 21.27 25.95
N ILE A 177 6.82 20.31 25.37
CA ILE A 177 8.00 19.69 25.99
C ILE A 177 9.09 20.73 26.22
N ILE A 178 9.43 21.53 25.20
CA ILE A 178 10.44 22.60 25.31
C ILE A 178 10.06 23.58 26.44
N ASN A 179 8.81 24.02 26.47
CA ASN A 179 8.34 24.96 27.49
C ASN A 179 8.39 24.35 28.91
N SER A 180 8.04 23.06 29.04
CA SER A 180 8.19 22.35 30.32
C SER A 180 9.65 22.25 30.77
N LEU A 181 10.60 22.05 29.86
CA LEU A 181 12.02 21.95 30.19
C LEU A 181 12.60 23.31 30.61
N LEU A 182 12.29 24.37 29.87
CA LEU A 182 12.71 25.75 30.20
C LEU A 182 12.21 26.21 31.58
N ARG A 183 10.98 25.82 31.97
CA ARG A 183 10.45 26.11 33.32
C ARG A 183 11.21 25.39 34.42
N LYS A 184 11.65 24.15 34.16
CA LYS A 184 12.45 23.36 35.12
C LYS A 184 13.86 23.90 35.29
N GLU A 185 14.49 24.42 34.23
CA GLU A 185 15.83 25.02 34.33
C GLU A 185 15.85 26.36 35.09
N LYS A 186 14.73 27.07 35.14
CA LYS A 186 14.63 28.38 35.78
C LYS A 186 14.30 28.32 37.29
N SER A 187 13.92 27.15 37.82
CA SER A 187 13.71 26.91 39.26
C SER A 187 14.96 26.31 39.89
#